data_AF-A0ABD1WKS5-F1
#
_entry.id   AF-A0ABD1WKS5-F1
#
_cell.length_a   1.000
_cell.length_b   1.000
_cell.length_c   1.000
_cell.angle_alpha   90.00
_cell.angle_beta   90.00
_cell.angle_gamma   90.00
#
_symmetry.space_group_name_H-M   'P 1'
#
loop_
_entity.id
_entity.type
_entity.pdbx_description
1 polymer ?
#
loop_
_entity_poly.entity_id
_entity_poly.type
_entity_poly.pdbx_seq_one_letter_code
_entity_poly.pdbx_strand_id
1 'polypeptide(L)'
;MDGLQEKLEAAYKASGGRKVNLISHSMGAPGCINDSLLTGVQFVDGFESYFFVSRWSMHQLLVECPSIYEMLPNIDFDWKKKPEILVWQKQSKDGETSVVLESYGPDESATLFEEALKNNELSYNGKTVPLPFNSAILKWAAGTREILNKTQVPKGIPFYNIYGTSFDTPFDVCYGSESSPIGELSEICHSNPEYSYVDGDGTVPAESAKADKFDSVERVGVCASHRGLLSNEKVFQLIQKWLGVSPKGKKHSKTSKVMDVHFNRPVEEKNCSLY
;
A
#
# COMPACT_ATOMS: atom_id res chain seq x y z
N MET A 1 -4.32 -1.34 -22.25
CA MET A 1 -5.39 -2.35 -22.00
C MET A 1 -5.42 -3.42 -23.08
N ASP A 2 -5.15 -3.05 -24.33
CA ASP A 2 -5.17 -3.95 -25.51
C ASP A 2 -4.34 -5.22 -25.32
N GLY A 3 -3.12 -5.09 -24.79
CA GLY A 3 -2.26 -6.26 -24.53
C GLY A 3 -2.79 -7.23 -23.45
N LEU A 4 -3.62 -6.78 -22.50
CA LEU A 4 -4.29 -7.68 -21.56
C LEU A 4 -5.46 -8.39 -22.25
N GLN A 5 -6.27 -7.65 -23.01
CA GLN A 5 -7.37 -8.23 -23.78
C GLN A 5 -6.88 -9.33 -24.72
N GLU A 6 -5.84 -9.06 -25.51
CA GLU A 6 -5.25 -10.05 -26.43
C GLU A 6 -4.79 -11.32 -25.69
N LYS A 7 -4.16 -11.18 -24.52
CA LYS A 7 -3.75 -12.31 -23.67
C LYS A 7 -4.94 -13.11 -23.16
N LEU A 8 -6.02 -12.45 -22.76
CA LEU A 8 -7.23 -13.12 -22.29
C LEU A 8 -7.95 -13.85 -23.44
N GLU A 9 -8.01 -13.25 -24.62
CA GLU A 9 -8.55 -13.89 -25.83
C GLU A 9 -7.72 -15.11 -26.23
N ALA A 10 -6.39 -15.00 -26.19
CA ALA A 10 -5.49 -16.11 -26.46
C ALA A 10 -5.67 -17.26 -25.44
N ALA A 11 -5.74 -16.94 -24.14
CA ALA A 11 -5.99 -17.92 -23.09
C ALA A 11 -7.35 -18.61 -23.24
N TYR A 12 -8.39 -17.85 -23.56
CA TYR A 12 -9.73 -18.37 -23.83
C TYR A 12 -9.71 -19.37 -25.01
N LYS A 13 -9.11 -19.00 -26.14
CA LYS A 13 -8.97 -19.87 -27.32
C LYS A 13 -8.16 -21.13 -27.00
N ALA A 14 -7.00 -20.98 -26.36
CA ALA A 14 -6.13 -22.10 -25.98
C ALA A 14 -6.79 -23.07 -24.99
N SER A 15 -7.71 -22.57 -24.16
CA SER A 15 -8.44 -23.39 -23.21
C SER A 15 -9.60 -24.21 -23.82
N GLY A 16 -9.87 -24.05 -25.12
CA GLY A 16 -11.02 -24.66 -25.79
C GLY A 16 -12.34 -23.93 -25.53
N GLY A 17 -12.29 -22.61 -25.33
CA GLY A 17 -13.46 -21.79 -25.04
C GLY A 17 -13.93 -21.84 -23.58
N ARG A 18 -13.07 -22.24 -22.64
CA ARG A 18 -13.38 -22.17 -21.20
C ARG A 18 -13.16 -20.75 -20.69
N LYS A 19 -14.02 -20.31 -19.77
CA LYS A 19 -13.87 -19.02 -19.10
C LYS A 19 -12.53 -18.94 -18.36
N VAL A 20 -11.90 -17.78 -18.40
CA VAL A 20 -10.65 -17.49 -17.69
C VAL A 20 -10.97 -16.82 -16.36
N ASN A 21 -10.36 -17.28 -15.28
CA ASN A 21 -10.46 -16.64 -13.97
C ASN A 21 -9.33 -15.60 -13.82
N LEU A 22 -9.66 -14.44 -13.27
CA LEU A 22 -8.69 -13.39 -12.95
C LEU A 22 -8.44 -13.40 -11.44
N ILE A 23 -7.17 -13.40 -11.05
CA ILE A 23 -6.72 -13.28 -9.67
C ILE A 23 -5.75 -12.10 -9.62
N SER A 24 -6.05 -11.11 -8.79
CA SER A 24 -5.20 -9.96 -8.53
C SER A 24 -4.80 -9.93 -7.06
N HIS A 25 -3.73 -9.21 -6.74
CA HIS A 25 -3.25 -9.00 -5.38
C HIS A 25 -2.85 -7.54 -5.19
N SER A 26 -3.17 -7.02 -4.01
CA SER A 26 -2.82 -5.69 -3.49
C SER A 26 -3.54 -4.49 -4.13
N MET A 27 -3.99 -3.58 -3.26
CA MET A 27 -4.23 -2.15 -3.51
C MET A 27 -4.64 -1.46 -2.18
N GLY A 28 -4.08 -0.29 -1.87
CA GLY A 28 -4.57 0.66 -0.85
C GLY A 28 -4.04 0.45 0.57
N ALA A 29 -3.12 1.31 1.03
CA ALA A 29 -2.51 1.25 2.37
C ALA A 29 -2.43 2.67 3.01
N PRO A 30 -3.55 3.22 3.51
CA PRO A 30 -3.69 4.65 3.81
C PRO A 30 -2.59 5.23 4.72
N GLY A 31 -2.29 4.60 5.87
CA GLY A 31 -1.28 5.09 6.81
C GLY A 31 0.12 5.12 6.20
N CYS A 32 0.55 4.02 5.59
CA CYS A 32 1.86 3.94 4.91
C CYS A 32 1.96 4.90 3.72
N ILE A 33 0.86 5.15 3.00
CA ILE A 33 0.87 6.01 1.81
C ILE A 33 0.96 7.49 2.17
N ASN A 34 0.24 7.94 3.20
CA ASN A 34 0.35 9.31 3.71
C ASN A 34 1.80 9.63 4.12
N ASP A 35 2.46 8.70 4.80
CA ASP A 35 3.85 8.87 5.25
C ASP A 35 4.87 8.66 4.13
N SER A 36 4.61 7.77 3.17
CA SER A 36 5.45 7.59 1.97
C SER A 36 5.68 8.90 1.21
N LEU A 37 4.65 9.75 1.11
CA LEU A 37 4.74 11.05 0.45
C LEU A 37 5.52 12.08 1.26
N LEU A 38 5.42 12.04 2.58
CA LEU A 38 6.02 13.05 3.46
C LEU A 38 7.47 12.73 3.78
N THR A 39 7.78 11.47 4.02
CA THR A 39 9.08 11.10 4.58
C THR A 39 9.78 9.94 3.88
N GLY A 40 9.11 9.32 2.91
CA GLY A 40 9.67 8.19 2.16
C GLY A 40 9.87 6.93 2.99
N VAL A 41 9.16 6.79 4.11
CA VAL A 41 9.13 5.53 4.86
C VAL A 41 8.67 4.42 3.92
N GLN A 42 9.35 3.30 4.06
CA GLN A 42 9.12 2.17 3.21
C GLN A 42 7.70 1.67 3.48
N PHE A 43 6.87 1.62 2.42
CA PHE A 43 5.69 0.74 2.32
C PHE A 43 5.98 -0.71 2.74
N VAL A 44 7.25 -1.04 2.96
CA VAL A 44 7.79 -2.31 3.34
C VAL A 44 8.72 -2.11 4.54
N ASP A 45 8.20 -1.85 5.73
CA ASP A 45 8.97 -2.04 6.97
C ASP A 45 9.44 -3.52 7.13
N GLY A 46 9.01 -4.43 6.25
CA GLY A 46 9.64 -5.75 6.05
C GLY A 46 10.98 -5.73 5.29
N PHE A 47 11.52 -4.56 4.95
CA PHE A 47 12.82 -4.36 4.29
C PHE A 47 13.85 -3.68 5.18
N GLU A 48 13.71 -3.75 6.51
CA GLU A 48 14.67 -3.25 7.53
C GLU A 48 16.17 -3.64 7.33
N SER A 49 16.60 -4.26 6.22
CA SER A 49 18.00 -4.65 6.03
C SER A 49 18.50 -4.98 4.59
N TYR A 50 17.72 -4.87 3.50
CA TYR A 50 18.19 -5.40 2.19
C TYR A 50 18.34 -4.42 1.03
N PHE A 51 17.72 -3.24 1.06
CA PHE A 51 17.97 -2.20 0.06
C PHE A 51 18.93 -1.15 0.60
N PHE A 52 20.07 -0.99 -0.06
CA PHE A 52 21.08 0.05 0.23
C PHE A 52 20.62 1.45 -0.24
N VAL A 53 19.34 1.79 -0.02
CA VAL A 53 18.74 3.06 -0.45
C VAL A 53 18.36 3.84 0.81
N SER A 54 18.85 5.07 0.92
CA SER A 54 18.51 5.94 2.06
C SER A 54 17.02 6.29 2.06
N ARG A 55 16.44 6.55 3.24
CA ARG A 55 15.05 7.06 3.38
C ARG A 55 14.80 8.28 2.50
N TRP A 56 15.75 9.20 2.43
CA TRP A 56 15.66 10.39 1.58
C TRP A 56 15.65 10.07 0.08
N SER A 57 16.48 9.14 -0.36
CA SER A 57 16.49 8.69 -1.76
C SER A 57 15.18 7.96 -2.13
N MET A 58 14.60 7.21 -1.19
CA MET A 58 13.29 6.59 -1.37
C MET A 58 12.19 7.65 -1.45
N HIS A 59 12.18 8.63 -0.55
CA HIS A 59 11.25 9.76 -0.59
C HIS A 59 11.23 10.44 -1.97
N GLN A 60 12.41 10.74 -2.51
CA GLN A 60 12.55 11.37 -3.84
C GLN A 60 11.96 10.52 -4.98
N LEU A 61 11.99 9.19 -4.87
CA LEU A 61 11.35 8.29 -5.83
C LEU A 61 9.82 8.30 -5.69
N LEU A 62 9.34 8.33 -4.45
CA LEU A 62 7.91 8.16 -4.13
C LEU A 62 7.09 9.43 -4.38
N VAL A 63 7.67 10.62 -4.22
CA VAL A 63 6.99 11.91 -4.50
C VAL A 63 6.53 12.02 -5.96
N GLU A 64 7.21 11.38 -6.90
CA GLU A 64 6.84 11.36 -8.33
C GLU A 64 6.18 10.05 -8.77
N CYS A 65 5.83 9.16 -7.85
CA CYS A 65 5.30 7.84 -8.16
C CYS A 65 3.77 7.87 -8.25
N PRO A 66 3.14 7.70 -9.43
CA PRO A 66 1.68 7.86 -9.58
C PRO A 66 0.85 6.90 -8.71
N SER A 67 1.35 5.68 -8.49
CA SER A 67 0.64 4.69 -7.67
C SER A 67 0.51 5.11 -6.21
N ILE A 68 1.42 5.93 -5.68
CA ILE A 68 1.32 6.47 -4.32
C ILE A 68 0.11 7.39 -4.20
N TYR A 69 -0.08 8.27 -5.17
CA TYR A 69 -1.24 9.17 -5.22
C TYR A 69 -2.54 8.41 -5.43
N GLU A 70 -2.54 7.36 -6.27
CA GLU A 70 -3.73 6.52 -6.48
C GLU A 70 -4.14 5.74 -5.23
N MET A 71 -3.19 5.42 -4.36
CA MET A 71 -3.43 4.68 -3.10
C MET A 71 -3.69 5.58 -1.89
N LEU A 72 -3.74 6.91 -2.05
CA LEU A 72 -4.15 7.82 -0.99
C LEU A 72 -5.53 7.43 -0.42
N PRO A 73 -5.80 7.75 0.86
CA PRO A 73 -7.09 7.48 1.47
C PRO A 73 -8.26 7.97 0.59
N ASN A 74 -9.20 7.08 0.32
CA ASN A 74 -10.34 7.42 -0.53
C ASN A 74 -11.29 8.38 0.21
N ILE A 75 -11.41 9.60 -0.30
CA ILE A 75 -12.27 10.67 0.24
C ILE A 75 -13.77 10.28 0.12
N ASP A 76 -14.14 9.54 -0.93
CA ASP A 76 -15.52 9.10 -1.20
C ASP A 76 -15.89 7.77 -0.50
N PHE A 77 -15.00 7.26 0.36
CA PHE A 77 -15.28 6.06 1.14
C PHE A 77 -15.86 6.43 2.50
N ASP A 78 -16.92 5.72 2.88
CA ASP A 78 -17.61 5.91 4.16
C ASP A 78 -16.87 5.16 5.26
N TRP A 79 -15.74 5.74 5.70
CA TRP A 79 -14.92 5.19 6.77
C TRP A 79 -15.67 5.26 8.10
N LYS A 80 -15.61 4.19 8.91
CA LYS A 80 -16.06 4.23 10.31
C LYS A 80 -15.33 5.29 11.12
N LYS A 81 -14.02 5.41 10.88
CA LYS A 81 -13.14 6.49 11.32
C LYS A 81 -12.26 6.83 10.12
N LYS A 82 -12.19 8.09 9.70
CA LYS A 82 -11.28 8.50 8.61
C LYS A 82 -9.83 8.37 9.10
N PRO A 83 -8.88 7.91 8.26
CA PRO A 83 -7.47 7.97 8.60
C PRO A 83 -7.00 9.43 8.57
N GLU A 84 -6.22 9.82 9.57
CA GLU A 84 -5.77 11.21 9.77
C GLU A 84 -4.24 11.32 9.76
N ILE A 85 -3.75 12.49 9.38
CA ILE A 85 -2.36 12.92 9.63
C ILE A 85 -2.40 13.90 10.81
N LEU A 86 -1.66 13.59 11.86
CA LEU A 86 -1.58 14.39 13.08
C LEU A 86 -0.23 15.09 13.15
N VAL A 87 -0.22 16.37 13.51
CA VAL A 87 1.03 17.14 13.62
C VAL A 87 1.02 17.93 14.92
N TRP A 88 1.96 17.64 15.82
CA TRP A 88 2.24 18.50 16.95
C TRP A 88 2.95 19.76 16.46
N GLN A 89 2.20 20.83 16.20
CA GLN A 89 2.71 22.06 15.60
C GLN A 89 2.95 23.15 16.64
N LYS A 90 4.09 23.82 16.50
CA LYS A 90 4.42 25.02 17.26
C LYS A 90 3.70 26.21 16.64
N GLN A 91 2.88 26.89 17.44
CA GLN A 91 2.21 28.11 17.04
C GLN A 91 2.75 29.29 17.84
N SER A 92 2.96 30.41 17.17
CA SER A 92 3.30 31.68 17.80
C SER A 92 2.16 32.66 17.53
N LYS A 93 1.41 33.01 18.58
CA LYS A 93 0.34 34.00 18.50
C LYS A 93 0.57 35.03 19.57
N ASP A 94 0.61 36.31 19.16
CA ASP A 94 0.78 37.45 20.05
C ASP A 94 2.04 37.39 20.96
N GLY A 95 3.10 36.71 20.50
CA GLY A 95 4.36 36.56 21.22
C GLY A 95 4.40 35.39 22.21
N GLU A 96 3.28 34.69 22.42
CA GLU A 96 3.21 33.47 23.22
C GLU A 96 3.33 32.24 22.31
N THR A 97 4.16 31.29 22.71
CA THR A 97 4.35 30.03 22.00
C THR A 97 3.48 28.95 22.64
N SER A 98 2.61 28.35 21.84
CA SER A 98 1.82 27.18 22.25
C SER A 98 2.11 26.00 21.33
N VAL A 99 1.82 24.80 21.82
CA VAL A 99 1.90 23.56 21.05
C VAL A 99 0.50 23.00 20.90
N VAL A 100 0.09 22.72 19.66
CA VAL A 100 -1.25 22.25 19.32
C VAL A 100 -1.12 20.99 18.47
N LEU A 101 -1.98 20.00 18.71
CA LEU A 101 -2.10 18.84 17.83
C LEU A 101 -3.10 19.15 16.72
N GLU A 102 -2.59 19.46 15.54
CA GLU A 102 -3.38 19.64 14.33
C GLU A 102 -3.74 18.28 13.72
N SER A 103 -4.93 18.16 13.14
CA SER A 103 -5.38 16.96 12.43
C SER A 103 -5.75 17.32 11.00
N TYR A 104 -5.29 16.50 10.05
CA TYR A 104 -5.58 16.65 8.63
C TYR A 104 -6.24 15.37 8.12
N GLY A 105 -7.51 15.49 7.72
CA GLY A 105 -8.25 14.40 7.09
C GLY A 105 -7.85 14.16 5.64
N PRO A 106 -8.42 13.13 4.97
CA PRO A 106 -8.20 12.86 3.55
C PRO A 106 -8.50 14.04 2.60
N ASP A 107 -9.41 14.93 3.00
CA ASP A 107 -9.79 16.12 2.25
C ASP A 107 -8.82 17.31 2.46
N GLU A 108 -8.03 17.29 3.52
CA GLU A 108 -7.11 18.37 3.90
C GLU A 108 -5.63 17.99 3.69
N SER A 109 -5.34 16.69 3.56
CA SER A 109 -3.97 16.16 3.47
C SER A 109 -3.19 16.71 2.27
N ALA A 110 -3.86 17.03 1.17
CA ALA A 110 -3.22 17.62 -0.01
C ALA A 110 -2.56 18.97 0.32
N THR A 111 -3.23 19.83 1.09
CA THR A 111 -2.67 21.12 1.50
C THR A 111 -1.48 20.94 2.43
N LEU A 112 -1.53 19.95 3.33
CA LEU A 112 -0.39 19.58 4.16
C LEU A 112 0.81 19.15 3.30
N PHE A 113 0.59 18.28 2.31
CA PHE A 113 1.66 17.83 1.41
C PHE A 113 2.27 19.00 0.61
N GLU A 114 1.45 19.91 0.10
CA GLU A 114 1.89 21.09 -0.63
C GLU A 114 2.82 21.97 0.21
N GLU A 115 2.46 22.25 1.47
CA GLU A 115 3.28 23.07 2.35
C GLU A 115 4.52 22.33 2.86
N ALA A 116 4.41 21.05 3.26
CA ALA A 116 5.54 20.26 3.72
C ALA A 116 6.61 20.05 2.63
N LEU A 117 6.19 19.86 1.37
CA LEU A 117 7.09 19.60 0.25
C LEU A 117 7.43 20.86 -0.57
N LYS A 118 6.96 22.04 -0.18
CA LYS A 118 7.11 23.29 -0.96
C LYS A 118 8.54 23.61 -1.37
N ASN A 119 9.49 23.35 -0.48
CA ASN A 119 10.91 23.58 -0.67
C ASN A 119 11.70 22.27 -0.80
N ASN A 120 11.02 21.16 -1.13
CA ASN A 120 11.66 19.86 -1.28
C ASN A 120 12.53 19.83 -2.53
N GLU A 121 13.73 19.26 -2.42
CA GLU A 121 14.76 19.33 -3.46
C GLU A 121 15.55 18.02 -3.59
N LEU A 122 16.03 17.77 -4.81
CA LEU A 122 16.93 16.67 -5.18
C LEU A 122 18.27 17.25 -5.65
N SER A 123 19.37 16.80 -5.04
CA SER A 123 20.71 17.06 -5.55
C SER A 123 21.14 15.96 -6.52
N TYR A 124 21.32 16.31 -7.80
CA TYR A 124 21.80 15.40 -8.84
C TYR A 124 22.91 16.06 -9.66
N ASN A 125 24.09 15.43 -9.71
CA ASN A 125 25.28 15.94 -10.40
C ASN A 125 25.66 17.38 -9.99
N GLY A 126 25.56 17.70 -8.70
CA GLY A 126 25.88 19.03 -8.15
C GLY A 126 24.86 20.12 -8.52
N LYS A 127 23.72 19.74 -9.11
CA LYS A 127 22.59 20.63 -9.35
C LYS A 127 21.45 20.31 -8.40
N THR A 128 20.83 21.35 -7.90
CA THR A 128 19.58 21.28 -7.15
C THR A 128 18.40 21.28 -8.12
N VAL A 129 17.50 20.31 -7.98
CA VAL A 129 16.27 20.18 -8.75
C VAL A 129 15.10 20.25 -7.76
N PRO A 130 14.14 21.17 -7.93
CA PRO A 130 12.96 21.22 -7.08
C PRO A 130 12.11 19.96 -7.28
N LEU A 131 11.61 19.39 -6.20
CA LEU A 131 10.78 18.19 -6.18
C LEU A 131 9.57 18.38 -5.25
N PRO A 132 8.71 19.38 -5.52
CA PRO A 132 7.54 19.66 -4.67
C PRO A 132 6.47 18.58 -4.82
N PHE A 133 5.43 18.66 -3.99
CA PHE A 133 4.22 17.85 -4.17
C PHE A 133 3.65 18.02 -5.58
N ASN A 134 3.35 16.90 -6.25
CA ASN A 134 2.96 16.91 -7.66
C ASN A 134 1.43 16.90 -7.82
N SER A 135 0.83 18.09 -7.89
CA SER A 135 -0.62 18.26 -8.07
C SER A 135 -1.14 17.74 -9.41
N ALA A 136 -0.29 17.66 -10.45
CA ALA A 136 -0.68 17.06 -11.73
C ALA A 136 -0.87 15.55 -11.62
N ILE A 137 -0.01 14.85 -10.86
CA ILE A 137 -0.19 13.43 -10.55
C ILE A 137 -1.43 13.23 -9.66
N LEU A 138 -1.64 14.07 -8.64
CA LEU A 138 -2.84 13.99 -7.81
C LEU A 138 -4.12 14.12 -8.65
N LYS A 139 -4.15 15.07 -9.60
CA LYS A 139 -5.29 15.24 -10.52
C LYS A 139 -5.51 14.00 -11.40
N TRP A 140 -4.45 13.35 -11.87
CA TRP A 140 -4.57 12.09 -12.59
C TRP A 140 -5.14 10.99 -11.66
N ALA A 141 -4.57 10.82 -10.47
CA ALA A 141 -5.03 9.84 -9.50
C ALA A 141 -6.52 10.01 -9.14
N ALA A 142 -7.02 11.26 -9.05
CA ALA A 142 -8.44 11.54 -8.88
C ALA A 142 -9.30 11.03 -10.05
N GLY A 143 -8.81 11.19 -11.30
CA GLY A 143 -9.46 10.60 -12.48
C GLY A 143 -9.48 9.07 -12.46
N THR A 144 -8.37 8.43 -12.05
CA THR A 144 -8.33 6.97 -11.83
C THR A 144 -9.36 6.56 -10.78
N ARG A 145 -9.43 7.29 -9.66
CA ARG A 145 -10.37 7.04 -8.56
C ARG A 145 -11.82 7.14 -9.01
N GLU A 146 -12.16 8.15 -9.80
CA GLU A 146 -13.51 8.32 -10.35
C GLU A 146 -13.93 7.12 -11.20
N ILE A 147 -13.03 6.58 -12.03
CA ILE A 147 -13.29 5.38 -12.83
C ILE A 147 -13.50 4.17 -11.93
N LEU A 148 -12.63 3.96 -10.93
CA LEU A 148 -12.73 2.85 -9.99
C LEU A 148 -14.05 2.88 -9.21
N ASN A 149 -14.45 4.06 -8.70
CA ASN A 149 -15.69 4.25 -7.93
C ASN A 149 -16.96 3.97 -8.74
N LYS A 150 -16.92 4.15 -10.08
CA LYS A 150 -18.04 3.88 -10.99
C LYS A 150 -18.02 2.47 -11.57
N THR A 151 -16.93 1.73 -11.40
CA THR A 151 -16.79 0.40 -11.98
C THR A 151 -17.72 -0.58 -11.27
N GLN A 152 -18.31 -1.49 -12.04
CA GLN A 152 -19.12 -2.59 -11.52
C GLN A 152 -18.64 -3.89 -12.12
N VAL A 153 -18.73 -4.97 -11.35
CA VAL A 153 -18.52 -6.32 -11.88
C VAL A 153 -19.65 -6.63 -12.87
N PRO A 154 -19.34 -7.09 -14.11
CA PRO A 154 -20.36 -7.45 -15.08
C PRO A 154 -21.34 -8.49 -14.53
N LYS A 155 -22.62 -8.37 -14.89
CA LYS A 155 -23.68 -9.30 -14.46
C LYS A 155 -23.30 -10.75 -14.78
N GLY A 156 -23.44 -11.63 -13.80
CA GLY A 156 -23.16 -13.06 -13.94
C GLY A 156 -21.69 -13.46 -13.82
N ILE A 157 -20.79 -12.54 -13.48
CA ILE A 157 -19.41 -12.84 -13.11
C ILE A 157 -19.30 -12.87 -11.59
N PRO A 158 -18.92 -14.01 -10.97
CA PRO A 158 -18.78 -14.08 -9.52
C PRO A 158 -17.53 -13.33 -9.07
N PHE A 159 -17.65 -12.57 -7.98
CA PHE A 159 -16.55 -11.89 -7.31
C PHE A 159 -16.29 -12.52 -5.95
N TYR A 160 -15.02 -12.73 -5.60
CA TYR A 160 -14.57 -13.28 -4.33
C TYR A 160 -13.48 -12.38 -3.77
N ASN A 161 -13.48 -12.18 -2.45
CA ASN A 161 -12.48 -11.34 -1.78
C ASN A 161 -11.80 -12.13 -0.65
N ILE A 162 -10.46 -12.12 -0.65
CA ILE A 162 -9.65 -12.60 0.46
C ILE A 162 -8.89 -11.40 1.00
N TYR A 163 -9.02 -11.14 2.30
CA TYR A 163 -8.31 -10.05 2.96
C TYR A 163 -7.59 -10.56 4.21
N GLY A 164 -6.47 -9.94 4.54
CA GLY A 164 -5.72 -10.26 5.76
C GLY A 164 -6.32 -9.56 6.99
N THR A 165 -6.08 -10.16 8.14
CA THR A 165 -6.62 -9.77 9.46
C THR A 165 -5.63 -10.18 10.54
N SER A 166 -5.84 -9.70 11.77
CA SER A 166 -5.08 -10.03 12.97
C SER A 166 -3.62 -9.53 12.99
N PHE A 167 -3.33 -8.47 12.24
CA PHE A 167 -2.08 -7.74 12.30
C PHE A 167 -2.36 -6.26 12.56
N ASP A 168 -1.57 -5.67 13.47
CA ASP A 168 -1.55 -4.23 13.68
C ASP A 168 -1.16 -3.55 12.38
N THR A 169 -2.08 -2.74 11.85
CA THR A 169 -1.93 -2.12 10.54
C THR A 169 -1.95 -0.60 10.66
N PRO A 170 -0.90 0.10 10.19
CA PRO A 170 -0.82 1.56 10.28
C PRO A 170 -2.06 2.24 9.70
N PHE A 171 -2.65 3.15 10.49
CA PHE A 171 -3.89 3.81 10.15
C PHE A 171 -3.74 5.33 10.13
N ASP A 172 -3.55 5.94 11.32
CA ASP A 172 -3.18 7.34 11.43
C ASP A 172 -1.66 7.46 11.51
N VAL A 173 -1.13 8.61 11.12
CA VAL A 173 0.29 8.94 11.27
C VAL A 173 0.44 10.25 12.02
N CYS A 174 1.34 10.30 13.00
CA CYS A 174 1.62 11.46 13.84
C CYS A 174 3.07 11.91 13.70
N TYR A 175 3.30 13.21 13.63
CA TYR A 175 4.63 13.83 13.58
C TYR A 175 4.85 14.82 14.73
N GLY A 176 6.05 14.78 15.30
CA GLY A 176 6.43 15.59 16.45
C GLY A 176 5.82 15.08 17.76
N SER A 177 6.03 15.83 18.84
CA SER A 177 5.43 15.58 20.16
C SER A 177 5.19 16.89 20.89
N GLU A 178 4.45 16.87 21.98
CA GLU A 178 4.27 18.05 22.85
C GLU A 178 5.63 18.63 23.32
N SER A 179 6.61 17.76 23.60
CA SER A 179 7.97 18.16 24.02
C SER A 179 8.91 18.54 22.87
N SER A 180 8.61 18.12 21.64
CA SER A 180 9.41 18.36 20.45
C SER A 180 8.49 18.59 19.24
N PRO A 181 7.78 19.72 19.20
CA PRO A 181 6.82 20.02 18.13
C PRO A 181 7.53 20.40 16.82
N ILE A 182 6.82 20.20 15.72
CA ILE A 182 7.17 20.68 14.38
C ILE A 182 7.04 22.21 14.34
N GLY A 183 8.12 22.90 13.98
CA GLY A 183 8.11 24.34 13.77
C GLY A 183 7.52 24.67 12.40
N GLU A 184 8.32 24.45 11.37
CA GLU A 184 7.90 24.58 9.97
C GLU A 184 7.43 23.23 9.44
N LEU A 185 6.35 23.19 8.64
CA LEU A 185 5.78 21.93 8.12
C LEU A 185 6.78 21.16 7.23
N SER A 186 7.78 21.82 6.65
CA SER A 186 8.85 21.15 5.91
C SER A 186 9.72 20.24 6.79
N GLU A 187 9.78 20.48 8.10
CA GLU A 187 10.51 19.65 9.06
C GLU A 187 9.90 18.23 9.17
N ILE A 188 8.62 18.05 8.79
CA ILE A 188 7.95 16.75 8.78
C ILE A 188 8.78 15.72 8.00
N CYS A 189 9.34 16.11 6.85
CA CYS A 189 10.11 15.24 5.96
C CYS A 189 11.37 14.65 6.61
N HIS A 190 11.82 15.24 7.72
CA HIS A 190 13.01 14.84 8.47
C HIS A 190 12.69 14.32 9.87
N SER A 191 11.40 14.23 10.22
CA SER A 191 10.93 13.68 11.49
C SER A 191 10.68 12.18 11.42
N ASN A 192 10.46 11.53 12.56
CA ASN A 192 10.03 10.13 12.60
C ASN A 192 8.52 10.08 12.83
N PRO A 193 7.77 9.28 12.05
CA PRO A 193 6.35 9.08 12.26
C PRO A 193 6.10 8.18 13.48
N GLU A 194 4.98 8.42 14.15
CA GLU A 194 4.35 7.47 15.06
C GLU A 194 3.00 7.07 14.48
N TYR A 195 2.67 5.76 14.50
CA TYR A 195 1.41 5.29 13.95
C TYR A 195 0.41 4.88 15.02
N SER A 196 -0.86 5.12 14.72
CA SER A 196 -1.95 4.35 15.32
C SER A 196 -2.23 3.11 14.46
N TYR A 197 -2.81 2.08 15.07
CA TYR A 197 -3.03 0.80 14.40
C TYR A 197 -4.50 0.37 14.46
N VAL A 198 -4.94 -0.28 13.39
CA VAL A 198 -6.24 -0.98 13.31
C VAL A 198 -6.01 -2.42 12.82
N ASP A 199 -7.05 -3.25 12.91
CA ASP A 199 -7.01 -4.62 12.38
C ASP A 199 -6.83 -4.63 10.84
N GLY A 200 -5.91 -5.45 10.37
CA GLY A 200 -5.62 -5.64 8.96
C GLY A 200 -4.53 -6.67 8.74
N ASP A 201 -3.74 -6.49 7.69
CA ASP A 201 -2.68 -7.41 7.26
C ASP A 201 -1.25 -6.88 7.46
N GLY A 202 -1.11 -5.81 8.26
CA GLY A 202 0.15 -5.10 8.47
C GLY A 202 0.48 -4.07 7.38
N THR A 203 -0.38 -3.93 6.36
CA THR A 203 -0.24 -2.91 5.30
C THR A 203 -1.59 -2.29 4.97
N VAL A 204 -2.61 -3.11 4.74
CA VAL A 204 -3.95 -2.70 4.34
C VAL A 204 -4.93 -2.95 5.50
N PRO A 205 -5.61 -1.90 6.02
CA PRO A 205 -6.67 -2.08 7.01
C PRO A 205 -7.76 -3.00 6.47
N ALA A 206 -8.29 -3.89 7.33
CA ALA A 206 -9.32 -4.85 6.91
C ALA A 206 -10.58 -4.15 6.37
N GLU A 207 -10.93 -2.99 6.90
CA GLU A 207 -12.02 -2.15 6.38
C GLU A 207 -11.76 -1.69 4.94
N SER A 208 -10.56 -1.18 4.66
CA SER A 208 -10.13 -0.78 3.32
C SER A 208 -10.14 -1.96 2.34
N ALA A 209 -9.68 -3.13 2.77
CA ALA A 209 -9.67 -4.33 1.93
C ALA A 209 -11.08 -4.81 1.52
N LYS A 210 -12.12 -4.37 2.23
CA LYS A 210 -13.54 -4.66 1.92
C LYS A 210 -14.24 -3.52 1.19
N ALA A 211 -13.56 -2.41 0.93
CA ALA A 211 -14.10 -1.20 0.32
C ALA A 211 -14.34 -1.30 -1.20
N ASP A 212 -14.45 -2.52 -1.73
CA ASP A 212 -14.56 -2.80 -3.17
C ASP A 212 -15.92 -2.41 -3.78
N LYS A 213 -16.96 -2.21 -2.95
CA LYS A 213 -18.36 -1.89 -3.34
C LYS A 213 -19.01 -2.91 -4.29
N PHE A 214 -18.39 -4.07 -4.50
CA PHE A 214 -18.93 -5.14 -5.35
C PHE A 214 -19.84 -6.08 -4.56
N ASP A 215 -20.75 -6.73 -5.27
CA ASP A 215 -21.51 -7.84 -4.70
C ASP A 215 -20.65 -9.11 -4.75
N SER A 216 -20.11 -9.51 -3.60
CA SER A 216 -19.24 -10.68 -3.50
C SER A 216 -20.04 -11.93 -3.21
N VAL A 217 -19.67 -13.03 -3.83
CA VAL A 217 -20.14 -14.37 -3.44
C VAL A 217 -19.64 -14.72 -2.04
N GLU A 218 -18.38 -14.43 -1.75
CA GLU A 218 -17.76 -14.71 -0.44
C GLU A 218 -16.65 -13.68 -0.16
N ARG A 219 -16.58 -13.19 1.08
CA ARG A 219 -15.42 -12.44 1.60
C ARG A 219 -14.84 -13.19 2.79
N VAL A 220 -13.55 -13.51 2.75
CA VAL A 220 -12.90 -14.32 3.79
C VAL A 220 -11.71 -13.60 4.38
N GLY A 221 -11.79 -13.33 5.69
CA GLY A 221 -10.66 -12.89 6.49
C GLY A 221 -9.69 -14.04 6.76
N VAL A 222 -8.40 -13.82 6.54
CA VAL A 222 -7.33 -14.77 6.82
C VAL A 222 -6.33 -14.11 7.76
N CYS A 223 -5.98 -14.80 8.86
CA CYS A 223 -4.90 -14.38 9.73
C CYS A 223 -3.57 -14.61 9.00
N ALA A 224 -3.10 -13.57 8.30
CA ALA A 224 -1.85 -13.56 7.55
C ALA A 224 -1.47 -12.11 7.25
N SER A 225 -0.17 -11.83 7.20
CA SER A 225 0.34 -10.54 6.75
C SER A 225 0.09 -10.34 5.25
N HIS A 226 0.22 -9.09 4.78
CA HIS A 226 -0.09 -8.69 3.40
C HIS A 226 0.56 -9.58 2.33
N ARG A 227 1.85 -9.89 2.52
CA ARG A 227 2.61 -10.81 1.67
C ARG A 227 2.42 -12.27 2.06
N GLY A 228 2.21 -12.53 3.35
CA GLY A 228 1.93 -13.87 3.87
C GLY A 228 0.68 -14.49 3.25
N LEU A 229 -0.30 -13.68 2.81
CA LEU A 229 -1.47 -14.16 2.07
C LEU A 229 -1.09 -14.97 0.82
N LEU A 230 -0.02 -14.61 0.10
CA LEU A 230 0.38 -15.27 -1.15
C LEU A 230 0.89 -16.70 -0.95
N SER A 231 1.42 -17.00 0.23
CA SER A 231 1.95 -18.34 0.59
C SER A 231 1.10 -19.05 1.65
N ASN A 232 -0.03 -18.48 2.04
CA ASN A 232 -0.88 -19.04 3.09
C ASN A 232 -1.69 -20.25 2.59
N GLU A 233 -1.63 -21.36 3.32
CA GLU A 233 -2.32 -22.61 2.94
C GLU A 233 -3.84 -22.45 2.88
N LYS A 234 -4.45 -21.69 3.80
CA LYS A 234 -5.90 -21.42 3.80
C LYS A 234 -6.30 -20.62 2.56
N VAL A 235 -5.50 -19.63 2.16
CA VAL A 235 -5.73 -18.88 0.92
C VAL A 235 -5.70 -19.81 -0.29
N PHE A 236 -4.71 -20.69 -0.37
CA PHE A 236 -4.62 -21.67 -1.45
C PHE A 236 -5.82 -22.62 -1.48
N GLN A 237 -6.26 -23.12 -0.32
CA GLN A 237 -7.46 -23.96 -0.19
C GLN A 237 -8.75 -23.24 -0.62
N LEU A 238 -8.90 -21.96 -0.28
CA LEU A 238 -10.03 -21.13 -0.71
C LEU A 238 -10.05 -20.97 -2.24
N ILE A 239 -8.91 -20.64 -2.83
CA ILE A 239 -8.76 -20.53 -4.29
C ILE A 239 -9.09 -21.89 -4.95
N GLN A 240 -8.60 -23.00 -4.41
CA GLN A 240 -8.90 -24.33 -4.93
C GLN A 240 -10.41 -24.64 -4.88
N LYS A 241 -11.06 -24.34 -3.74
CA LYS A 241 -12.51 -24.49 -3.55
C LYS A 241 -13.28 -23.68 -4.61
N TRP A 242 -12.97 -22.40 -4.78
CA TRP A 242 -13.68 -21.52 -5.72
C TRP A 242 -13.42 -21.86 -7.20
N LEU A 243 -12.25 -22.38 -7.51
CA LEU A 243 -11.93 -22.90 -8.85
C LEU A 243 -12.48 -24.30 -9.11
N GLY A 244 -13.09 -24.96 -8.11
CA GLY A 244 -13.64 -26.31 -8.23
C GLY A 244 -12.59 -27.40 -8.43
N VAL A 245 -11.33 -27.14 -8.07
CA VAL A 245 -10.25 -28.14 -8.08
C VAL A 245 -10.19 -28.80 -6.72
N SER A 246 -10.82 -29.98 -6.60
CA SER A 246 -10.69 -30.82 -5.41
C SER A 246 -9.22 -31.14 -5.14
N PRO A 247 -8.77 -31.26 -3.87
CA PRO A 247 -7.45 -31.80 -3.59
C PRO A 247 -7.43 -33.26 -4.04
N LYS A 248 -6.98 -33.49 -5.28
CA LYS A 248 -6.65 -34.83 -5.74
C LYS A 248 -5.49 -35.29 -4.87
N GLY A 249 -5.76 -36.24 -3.98
CA GLY A 249 -4.76 -36.79 -3.06
C GLY A 249 -3.44 -37.04 -3.78
N LYS A 250 -2.33 -36.58 -3.16
CA LYS A 250 -0.94 -36.58 -3.65
C LYS A 250 -0.70 -37.47 -4.88
N LYS A 251 -1.09 -37.02 -6.06
CA LYS A 251 -0.61 -37.59 -7.32
C LYS A 251 0.55 -36.71 -7.72
N HIS A 252 1.77 -37.23 -7.55
CA HIS A 252 2.96 -36.66 -8.16
C HIS A 252 2.67 -36.42 -9.65
N SER A 253 2.35 -35.18 -9.99
CA SER A 253 2.13 -34.77 -11.37
C SER A 253 3.49 -34.60 -12.02
N LYS A 254 3.65 -35.23 -13.18
CA LYS A 254 4.83 -35.12 -14.03
C LYS A 254 5.16 -33.64 -14.25
N THR A 255 6.43 -33.32 -14.06
CA THR A 255 7.05 -32.00 -14.23
C THR A 255 6.56 -31.28 -15.48
N SER A 256 5.78 -30.22 -15.32
CA SER A 256 5.70 -29.15 -16.32
C SER A 256 7.08 -28.50 -16.37
N LYS A 257 7.75 -28.53 -17.54
CA LYS A 257 8.98 -27.76 -17.78
C LYS A 257 8.65 -26.27 -17.78
N VAL A 258 8.58 -25.68 -16.59
CA VAL A 258 8.86 -24.26 -16.40
C VAL A 258 10.34 -24.22 -16.00
N MET A 259 11.14 -23.45 -16.72
CA MET A 259 12.56 -23.26 -16.40
C MET A 259 12.66 -22.48 -15.09
N ASP A 260 12.78 -23.19 -13.97
CA ASP A 260 13.26 -22.61 -12.72
C ASP A 260 14.78 -22.46 -12.84
N VAL A 261 15.24 -21.22 -13.00
CA VAL A 261 16.66 -20.89 -12.87
C VAL A 261 17.00 -20.95 -11.38
N HIS A 262 17.42 -22.13 -10.92
CA HIS A 262 17.93 -22.32 -9.57
C HIS A 262 19.25 -21.55 -9.40
N PHE A 263 19.21 -20.44 -8.66
CA PHE A 263 20.40 -19.90 -8.01
C PHE A 263 20.65 -20.68 -6.71
N ASN A 264 21.51 -21.69 -6.79
CA ASN A 264 22.09 -22.31 -5.60
C ASN A 264 23.10 -21.32 -4.99
N ARG A 265 22.79 -20.75 -3.83
CA ARG A 265 23.81 -20.27 -2.88
C ARG A 265 23.86 -21.23 -1.69
N PRO A 266 25.05 -21.69 -1.27
CA PRO A 266 25.19 -22.51 -0.08
C PRO A 266 24.88 -21.67 1.16
N VAL A 267 24.03 -22.20 2.02
CA VAL A 267 23.81 -21.71 3.38
C VAL A 267 24.92 -22.29 4.25
N GLU A 268 25.88 -21.47 4.66
CA GLU A 268 26.74 -21.79 5.80
C GLU A 268 25.97 -21.46 7.08
N GLU A 269 25.67 -22.50 7.87
CA GLU A 269 25.18 -22.38 9.23
C GLU A 269 26.24 -21.67 10.09
N LYS A 270 25.96 -20.44 10.53
CA LYS A 270 26.70 -19.82 11.62
C LYS A 270 25.90 -19.98 12.91
N ASN A 271 26.46 -20.83 13.78
CA ASN A 271 26.09 -21.00 15.18
C ASN A 271 26.00 -19.64 15.89
N CYS A 272 24.81 -19.30 16.39
CA CYS A 272 24.65 -18.28 17.42
C CYS A 272 25.03 -18.89 18.78
N SER A 273 26.22 -18.56 19.27
CA SER A 273 26.54 -18.60 20.69
C SER A 273 26.99 -17.22 21.15
N LEU A 274 26.27 -16.69 22.15
CA LEU A 274 26.74 -15.76 23.18
C LEU A 274 27.30 -14.41 22.71
N TYR A 275 26.49 -13.35 22.79
CA TYR A 275 26.48 -12.34 23.86
C TYR A 275 25.54 -11.19 23.45
#